data_AF-A0A497ZWP6-F1
#
_entry.id   AF-A0A497ZWP6-F1
#
_cell.length_a   1.000
_cell.length_b   1.000
_cell.length_c   1.000
_cell.angle_alpha   90.00
_cell.angle_beta   90.00
_cell.angle_gamma   90.00
#
_symmetry.space_group_name_H-M   'P 1'
#
loop_
_entity.id
_entity.type
_entity.pdbx_description
1 polymer ?
#
loop_
_entity_poly.entity_id
_entity_poly.type
_entity_poly.pdbx_seq_one_letter_code
_entity_poly.pdbx_strand_id
1 'polypeptide(L)' 'MTAPAASWQRDLVEHRQINGRCRLCGTRRRCWPWAAAFAARLVDQMRRP' A
#
# COMPACT_ATOMS: atom_id res chain seq x y z
N MET A 1 0.89 -0.79 15.67
CA MET A 1 0.17 -1.20 14.45
C MET A 1 -0.82 -0.10 14.07
N THR A 2 -0.34 1.04 13.58
CA THR A 2 -1.17 2.10 12.98
C THR A 2 -0.22 3.08 12.36
N ALA A 3 -0.05 3.03 11.04
CA ALA A 3 0.51 4.16 10.33
C ALA A 3 -0.68 5.07 9.98
N PRO A 4 -0.74 6.30 10.51
CA PRO A 4 -1.83 7.23 10.26
C PRO A 4 -1.91 7.57 8.77
N ALA A 5 -3.08 7.95 8.30
CA ALA A 5 -3.47 8.16 6.89
C ALA A 5 -2.51 8.97 5.98
N ALA A 6 -1.45 9.58 6.49
CA ALA A 6 -0.37 10.16 5.69
C ALA A 6 0.62 9.12 5.11
N SER A 7 0.62 7.86 5.58
CA SER A 7 1.59 6.84 5.15
C SER A 7 1.18 6.07 3.89
N TRP A 8 -0.11 5.97 3.56
CA TRP A 8 -0.55 5.00 2.56
C TRP A 8 0.01 5.27 1.15
N GLN A 9 0.19 6.55 0.78
CA GLN A 9 0.82 6.89 -0.49
C GLN A 9 2.27 6.41 -0.55
N ARG A 10 3.02 6.60 0.54
CA ARG A 10 4.39 6.12 0.68
C ARG A 10 4.43 4.59 0.63
N ASP A 11 3.55 3.93 1.38
CA ASP A 11 3.46 2.47 1.44
C ASP A 11 3.16 1.86 0.05
N LEU A 12 2.33 2.52 -0.77
CA LEU A 12 2.07 2.08 -2.15
C LEU A 12 3.31 2.12 -3.05
N VAL A 13 4.20 3.09 -2.84
CA VAL A 13 5.45 3.25 -3.60
C VAL A 13 6.51 2.29 -3.07
N GLU A 14 6.73 2.31 -1.76
CA GLU A 14 7.76 1.54 -1.06
C GLU A 14 7.52 0.03 -1.16
N HIS A 15 6.27 -0.40 -1.03
CA HIS A 15 5.88 -1.80 -1.13
C HIS A 15 5.43 -2.22 -2.53
N ARG A 16 5.63 -1.38 -3.55
CA ARG A 16 5.28 -1.72 -4.94
C ARG A 16 5.90 -3.05 -5.34
N GLN A 17 5.09 -3.90 -5.98
CA GLN A 17 5.59 -5.14 -6.54
C GLN A 17 6.40 -4.88 -7.80
N ILE A 18 7.61 -5.45 -7.82
CA ILE A 18 8.50 -5.51 -8.99
C ILE A 18 8.73 -7.00 -9.25
N ASN A 19 8.46 -7.48 -10.47
CA ASN A 19 8.58 -8.89 -10.84
C ASN A 19 7.80 -9.84 -9.89
N GLY A 20 6.61 -9.43 -9.45
CA GLY A 20 5.73 -10.22 -8.58
C GLY A 20 6.18 -10.35 -7.12
N ARG A 21 7.17 -9.55 -6.69
CA ARG A 21 7.65 -9.49 -5.30
C ARG A 21 7.68 -8.07 -4.77
N CYS A 22 7.34 -7.92 -3.49
CA CYS A 22 7.54 -6.66 -2.79
C CYS A 22 9.05 -6.44 -2.58
N ARG A 23 9.56 -5.25 -2.91
CA ARG A 23 10.99 -4.92 -2.75
C ARG A 23 11.44 -4.92 -1.28
N LEU A 24 10.57 -4.48 -0.37
CA LEU A 24 10.88 -4.38 1.06
C LEU A 24 10.62 -5.67 1.82
N CYS A 25 9.48 -6.32 1.58
CA CYS A 25 9.08 -7.49 2.35
C CYS A 25 9.64 -8.81 1.76
N GLY A 26 10.11 -8.81 0.52
CA GLY A 26 10.51 -10.02 -0.21
C GLY A 26 9.36 -10.99 -0.52
N THR A 27 8.16 -10.72 -0.01
CA THR A 27 6.98 -11.57 -0.16
C THR A 27 6.57 -11.66 -1.63
N ARG A 28 6.27 -12.89 -2.08
CA ARG A 28 5.60 -13.11 -3.36
C ARG A 28 4.14 -12.70 -3.19
N ARG A 29 3.56 -12.02 -4.20
CA ARG A 29 2.21 -11.41 -4.18
C ARG A 29 2.13 -10.12 -3.34
N ARG A 30 0.91 -9.62 -3.13
CA ARG A 30 0.64 -8.36 -2.41
C ARG A 30 0.95 -8.57 -0.93
N CYS A 31 1.93 -7.84 -0.42
CA CYS A 31 2.19 -7.79 1.02
C CYS A 31 1.09 -6.97 1.72
N TRP A 32 0.90 -7.27 3.00
CA TRP A 32 -0.10 -6.61 3.85
C TRP A 32 -0.01 -5.08 3.85
N PRO A 33 1.19 -4.46 3.95
CA PRO A 33 1.32 -3.00 3.90
C PRO A 33 0.79 -2.41 2.60
N TRP A 34 1.12 -3.01 1.45
CA TRP A 34 0.61 -2.56 0.15
C TRP A 34 -0.92 -2.71 0.04
N ALA A 35 -1.46 -3.82 0.54
CA ALA A 35 -2.90 -4.08 0.51
C ALA A 35 -3.68 -3.07 1.37
N ALA A 36 -3.20 -2.79 2.59
CA ALA A 36 -3.79 -1.79 3.47
C ALA A 36 -3.72 -0.39 2.85
N ALA A 37 -2.57 -0.05 2.25
CA ALA A 37 -2.37 1.22 1.59
C ALA A 37 -3.27 1.40 0.35
N PHE A 38 -3.49 0.32 -0.41
CA PHE A 38 -4.41 0.32 -1.54
C PHE A 38 -5.87 0.49 -1.09
N ALA A 39 -6.28 -0.14 0.02
CA ALA A 39 -7.61 0.06 0.59
C ALA A 39 -7.80 1.53 1.03
N ALA A 40 -6.80 2.13 1.67
CA ALA A 40 -6.84 3.55 2.04
C ALA A 40 -6.95 4.47 0.82
N ARG A 41 -6.25 4.18 -0.27
CA ARG A 41 -6.39 4.88 -1.56
C ARG A 41 -7.82 4.83 -2.08
N LEU A 42 -8.47 3.67 -2.05
CA LEU A 42 -9.85 3.52 -2.53
C LEU A 42 -10.81 4.37 -1.71
N VAL A 43 -10.66 4.37 -0.38
CA VAL A 43 -11.46 5.22 0.52
C VAL A 43 -11.23 6.70 0.23
N ASP A 44 -9.99 7.12 -0.01
CA ASP A 44 -9.65 8.50 -0.37
C ASP A 44 -10.29 8.91 -1.71
N GLN A 45 -10.23 8.03 -2.72
CA GLN A 45 -10.86 8.27 -4.03
C GLN A 45 -12.38 8.38 -3.93
N MET A 46 -13.03 7.60 -3.06
CA MET A 46 -14.48 7.69 -2.84
C MET A 46 -14.90 8.95 -2.07
N ARG A 47 -13.99 9.57 -1.31
CA ARG A 47 -14.26 10.80 -0.55
C ARG A 47 -14.05 12.07 -1.37
N ARG A 48 -13.37 11.99 -2.52
CA ARG A 48 -13.23 13.12 -3.44
C ARG A 48 -14.50 13.22 -4.30
N PRO A 49 -15.20 14.38 -4.32
CA PRO A 49 -16.38 14.58 -5.16
C PRO A 49 -16.04 14.57 -6.65
#